data_AF-A0A7V1F7Y7-F1
#
_entry.id   AF-A0A7V1F7Y7-F1
#
_cell.length_a   1.000
_cell.length_b   1.000
_cell.length_c   1.000
_cell.angle_alpha   90.00
_cell.angle_beta   90.00
_cell.angle_gamma   90.00
#
_symmetry.space_group_name_H-M   'P 1'
#
loop_
_entity.id
_entity.type
_entity.pdbx_description
1 polymer ?
#
loop_
_entity_poly.entity_id
_entity_poly.type
_entity_poly.pdbx_seq_one_letter_code
_entity_poly.pdbx_strand_id
1 'polypeptide(L)'
;MHYVARELPLLYAEKHAAETRLRKIEELIAKTRILIDDLNEDLCRELSGGSSLAAAGKAIVEEFGRRLNAVYSEGRKKIREFLELHYRINKASSRGLFSLLEEAGILRYQVDLSDDDKGTPLVYYAPGEFSYVTDPGVIYHLEGWWEIST
;
A
#
# COMPACT_ATOMS: atom_id res chain seq x y z
N MET A 1 21.74 -23.79 44.88
CA MET A 1 20.33 -23.37 45.10
C MET A 1 20.14 -21.88 45.42
N HIS A 2 21.06 -21.20 46.12
CA HIS A 2 20.91 -19.78 46.49
C HIS A 2 20.84 -18.77 45.33
N TYR A 3 21.54 -19.03 44.22
CA TYR A 3 21.55 -18.14 43.05
C TYR A 3 20.19 -18.11 42.33
N VAL A 4 19.59 -19.28 42.09
CA VAL A 4 18.28 -19.42 41.43
C VAL A 4 17.18 -18.73 42.25
N ALA A 5 17.20 -18.84 43.57
CA ALA A 5 16.22 -18.18 44.45
C ALA A 5 16.30 -16.65 44.42
N ARG A 6 17.45 -16.08 44.00
CA ARG A 6 17.67 -14.63 43.91
C ARG A 6 17.38 -14.08 42.51
N GLU A 7 17.82 -14.79 41.48
CA GLU A 7 17.73 -14.32 40.09
C GLU A 7 16.34 -14.56 39.48
N LEU A 8 15.67 -15.66 39.84
CA LEU A 8 14.37 -16.01 39.26
C LEU A 8 13.28 -14.94 39.53
N PRO A 9 13.15 -14.38 40.76
CA PRO A 9 12.21 -13.29 41.00
C PRO A 9 12.55 -12.01 40.21
N LEU A 10 13.83 -11.71 40.00
CA LEU A 10 14.27 -10.56 39.20
C LEU A 10 13.87 -10.74 37.74
N LEU A 11 14.14 -11.92 37.16
CA LEU A 11 13.71 -12.25 35.79
C LEU A 11 12.19 -12.21 35.62
N TYR A 12 11.42 -12.66 36.62
CA TYR A 12 9.96 -12.52 36.59
C TYR A 12 9.51 -11.05 36.63
N ALA A 13 10.13 -10.22 37.46
CA ALA A 13 9.83 -8.80 37.52
C ALA A 13 10.18 -8.08 36.21
N GLU A 14 11.32 -8.40 35.60
CA GLU A 14 11.74 -7.87 34.31
C GLU A 14 10.80 -8.30 33.18
N LYS A 15 10.46 -9.60 33.12
CA LYS A 15 9.48 -10.12 32.17
C LYS A 15 8.14 -9.40 32.32
N HIS A 16 7.63 -9.27 33.54
CA HIS A 16 6.35 -8.60 33.79
C HIS A 16 6.39 -7.12 33.39
N ALA A 17 7.50 -6.42 33.66
CA ALA A 17 7.71 -5.04 33.22
C ALA A 17 7.77 -4.93 31.68
N ALA A 18 8.42 -5.87 31.01
CA ALA A 18 8.48 -5.93 29.55
C ALA A 18 7.10 -6.20 28.93
N GLU A 19 6.34 -7.16 29.44
CA GLU A 19 4.96 -7.44 29.02
C GLU A 19 4.04 -6.23 29.21
N THR A 20 4.20 -5.52 30.33
CA THR A 20 3.44 -4.29 30.59
C THR A 20 3.78 -3.19 29.58
N ARG A 21 5.07 -3.03 29.23
CA ARG A 21 5.50 -2.06 28.21
C ARG A 21 4.99 -2.43 26.83
N LEU A 22 5.07 -3.72 26.47
CA LEU A 22 4.57 -4.22 25.19
C LEU A 22 3.08 -3.91 25.03
N ARG A 23 2.27 -4.21 26.04
CA ARG A 23 0.83 -3.90 26.01
C ARG A 23 0.55 -2.41 25.79
N LYS A 24 1.33 -1.53 26.43
CA LYS A 24 1.19 -0.07 26.24
C LYS A 24 1.57 0.35 24.81
N ILE A 25 2.61 -0.26 24.23
CA ILE A 25 3.01 0.01 22.84
C ILE A 25 1.92 -0.45 21.87
N GLU A 26 1.34 -1.63 22.08
CA GLU A 26 0.22 -2.14 21.29
C GLU A 26 -0.99 -1.21 21.36
N GLU A 27 -1.32 -0.71 22.56
CA GLU A 27 -2.39 0.26 22.76
C GLU A 27 -2.12 1.59 22.01
N LEU A 28 -0.87 2.07 22.05
CA LEU A 28 -0.47 3.26 21.29
C LEU A 28 -0.58 3.03 19.78
N ILE A 29 -0.11 1.89 19.28
CA ILE A 29 -0.24 1.53 17.86
C ILE A 29 -1.72 1.52 17.44
N ALA A 30 -2.60 0.93 18.24
CA ALA A 30 -4.03 0.89 17.96
C ALA A 30 -4.65 2.30 17.92
N LYS A 31 -4.33 3.16 18.91
CA LYS A 31 -4.79 4.55 18.94
C LYS A 31 -4.28 5.38 17.77
N THR A 32 -3.02 5.20 17.40
CA THR A 32 -2.41 5.88 16.25
C THR A 32 -3.06 5.44 14.94
N ARG A 33 -3.41 4.16 14.78
CA ARG A 33 -4.15 3.67 13.60
C ARG A 33 -5.51 4.37 13.45
N ILE A 34 -6.29 4.45 14.53
CA ILE A 34 -7.59 5.15 14.51
C ILE A 34 -7.39 6.62 14.07
N LEU A 35 -6.39 7.30 14.64
CA LEU A 35 -6.09 8.69 14.26
C LEU A 35 -5.68 8.83 12.79
N ILE A 36 -4.89 7.89 12.26
CA ILE A 36 -4.52 7.87 10.84
C ILE A 36 -5.76 7.66 9.97
N ASP A 37 -6.66 6.74 10.35
CA ASP A 37 -7.89 6.48 9.62
C ASP A 37 -8.79 7.73 9.59
N ASP A 38 -8.95 8.42 10.72
CA ASP A 38 -9.70 9.68 10.81
C ASP A 38 -9.07 10.79 9.93
N LEU A 39 -7.74 10.93 9.97
CA LEU A 39 -7.02 11.91 9.14
C LEU A 39 -7.13 11.61 7.65
N ASN A 40 -7.04 10.34 7.26
CA ASN A 40 -7.21 9.93 5.88
C ASN A 40 -8.63 10.22 5.39
N GLU A 41 -9.63 9.98 6.23
CA GLU A 41 -11.02 10.28 5.91
C GLU A 41 -11.26 11.80 5.72
N ASP A 42 -10.72 12.64 6.60
CA ASP A 42 -10.81 14.10 6.46
C ASP A 42 -10.08 14.62 5.23
N LEU A 43 -8.87 14.11 4.95
CA LEU A 43 -8.13 14.48 3.74
C LEU A 43 -8.84 14.02 2.47
N CYS A 44 -9.48 12.85 2.47
CA CYS A 44 -10.30 12.38 1.35
C CYS A 44 -11.44 13.34 1.08
N ARG A 45 -12.15 13.80 2.13
CA ARG A 45 -13.23 14.77 2.00
C ARG A 45 -12.72 16.09 1.43
N GLU A 46 -11.58 16.60 1.91
CA GLU A 46 -10.99 17.82 1.38
C GLU A 46 -10.66 17.70 -0.11
N LEU A 47 -10.00 16.60 -0.50
CA LEU A 47 -9.52 16.40 -1.87
C LEU A 47 -10.64 16.08 -2.88
N SER A 48 -11.71 15.43 -2.43
CA SER A 48 -12.84 15.00 -3.26
C SER A 48 -14.04 15.96 -3.24
N GLY A 49 -13.97 17.04 -2.47
CA GLY A 49 -15.10 17.97 -2.29
C GLY A 49 -16.23 17.44 -1.39
N GLY A 50 -15.89 16.52 -0.47
CA GLY A 50 -16.76 16.08 0.62
C GLY A 50 -17.05 14.58 0.70
N SER A 51 -16.42 13.75 -0.14
CA SER A 51 -16.68 12.30 -0.15
C SER A 51 -15.77 11.54 0.82
N SER A 52 -16.34 10.51 1.45
CA SER A 52 -15.59 9.55 2.29
C SER A 52 -14.67 8.64 1.47
N LEU A 53 -13.66 8.04 2.10
CA LEU A 53 -12.78 7.06 1.46
C LEU A 53 -13.56 5.87 0.90
N ALA A 54 -14.51 5.34 1.66
CA ALA A 54 -15.34 4.21 1.23
C ALA A 54 -16.17 4.56 -0.02
N ALA A 55 -16.75 5.75 -0.07
CA ALA A 55 -17.48 6.23 -1.25
C ALA A 55 -16.55 6.40 -2.47
N ALA A 56 -15.31 6.87 -2.27
CA ALA A 56 -14.32 6.95 -3.34
C ALA A 56 -13.89 5.58 -3.87
N GLY A 57 -13.59 4.63 -2.97
CA GLY A 57 -13.32 3.24 -3.37
C GLY A 57 -14.50 2.64 -4.14
N LYS A 58 -15.73 2.85 -3.66
CA LYS A 58 -16.93 2.37 -4.34
C LYS A 58 -17.10 2.97 -5.73
N ALA A 59 -16.92 4.29 -5.90
CA ALA A 59 -17.03 4.95 -7.19
C ALA A 59 -16.02 4.38 -8.21
N ILE A 60 -14.79 4.09 -7.77
CA ILE A 60 -13.77 3.47 -8.63
C ILE A 60 -14.17 2.03 -8.99
N VAL A 61 -14.70 1.24 -8.05
CA VAL A 61 -15.20 -0.11 -8.35
C VAL A 61 -16.39 -0.08 -9.30
N GLU A 62 -17.29 0.89 -9.16
CA GLU A 62 -18.44 1.05 -10.07
C GLU A 62 -17.98 1.36 -11.51
N GLU A 63 -16.89 2.12 -11.68
CA GLU A 63 -16.33 2.45 -13.00
C GLU A 63 -15.46 1.33 -13.60
N PHE A 64 -14.51 0.79 -12.83
CA PHE A 64 -13.47 -0.10 -13.35
C PHE A 64 -13.61 -1.57 -12.90
N GLY A 65 -14.59 -1.88 -12.06
CA GLY A 65 -14.68 -3.15 -11.36
C GLY A 65 -13.62 -3.27 -10.25
N ARG A 66 -13.46 -4.47 -9.67
CA ARG A 66 -12.43 -4.72 -8.65
C ARG A 66 -11.01 -4.89 -9.22
N ARG A 67 -10.89 -5.05 -10.54
CA ARG A 67 -9.64 -5.30 -11.24
C ARG A 67 -9.59 -4.52 -12.55
N LEU A 68 -8.67 -3.58 -12.63
CA LEU A 68 -8.36 -2.85 -13.86
C LEU A 68 -7.08 -3.43 -14.48
N ASN A 69 -7.25 -4.20 -15.56
CA ASN A 69 -6.15 -4.77 -16.35
C ASN A 69 -5.50 -3.67 -17.20
N ALA A 70 -4.56 -2.95 -16.62
CA ALA A 70 -3.77 -1.93 -17.28
C ALA A 70 -2.39 -1.86 -16.63
N VAL A 71 -1.35 -1.61 -17.43
CA VAL A 71 0.00 -1.39 -16.93
C VAL A 71 0.01 -0.20 -15.96
N TYR A 72 0.89 -0.22 -14.96
CA TYR A 72 0.95 0.74 -13.85
C TYR A 72 0.67 2.19 -14.28
N SER A 73 1.43 2.70 -15.26
CA SER A 73 1.35 4.09 -15.72
C SER A 73 0.01 4.43 -16.38
N GLU A 74 -0.53 3.52 -17.19
CA GLU A 74 -1.80 3.69 -17.88
C GLU A 74 -2.97 3.62 -16.89
N GLY A 75 -3.00 2.60 -16.02
CA GLY A 75 -4.05 2.47 -15.00
C GLY A 75 -4.07 3.64 -14.04
N ARG A 76 -2.89 4.08 -13.56
CA ARG A 76 -2.76 5.29 -12.74
C ARG A 76 -3.29 6.54 -13.44
N LYS A 77 -3.05 6.68 -14.74
CA LYS A 77 -3.58 7.80 -15.53
C LYS A 77 -5.10 7.73 -15.63
N LYS A 78 -5.67 6.57 -16.00
CA LYS A 78 -7.11 6.36 -16.12
C LYS A 78 -7.86 6.65 -14.82
N ILE A 79 -7.38 6.11 -13.70
CA ILE A 79 -8.01 6.33 -12.39
C ILE A 79 -7.98 7.82 -12.02
N ARG A 80 -6.86 8.52 -12.25
CA ARG A 80 -6.76 9.97 -11.97
C ARG A 80 -7.69 10.80 -12.84
N GLU A 81 -7.74 10.52 -14.14
CA GLU A 81 -8.65 11.20 -15.07
C GLU A 81 -10.11 10.99 -14.66
N PHE A 82 -10.46 9.76 -14.24
CA PHE A 82 -11.77 9.48 -13.65
C PHE A 82 -12.05 10.30 -12.39
N LEU A 83 -11.11 10.35 -11.43
CA LEU A 83 -11.28 11.11 -10.19
C LEU A 83 -11.46 12.62 -10.44
N GLU A 84 -10.71 13.19 -11.40
CA GLU A 84 -10.87 14.59 -11.82
C GLU A 84 -12.30 14.85 -12.31
N LEU A 85 -12.82 13.99 -13.17
CA LEU A 85 -14.13 14.14 -13.78
C LEU A 85 -15.28 13.87 -12.80
N HIS A 86 -15.19 12.78 -12.04
CA HIS A 86 -16.24 12.33 -11.12
C HIS A 86 -16.46 13.33 -9.98
N TYR A 87 -15.38 13.81 -9.37
CA TYR A 87 -15.44 14.78 -8.26
C TYR A 87 -15.38 16.24 -8.70
N ARG A 88 -15.16 16.50 -10.00
CA ARG A 88 -14.99 17.85 -10.57
C ARG A 88 -13.86 18.63 -9.87
N ILE A 89 -12.75 17.95 -9.65
CA ILE A 89 -11.56 18.47 -8.96
C ILE A 89 -10.43 18.72 -9.94
N ASN A 90 -9.47 19.55 -9.54
CA ASN A 90 -8.30 19.82 -10.36
C ASN A 90 -7.30 18.64 -10.32
N LYS A 91 -6.33 18.68 -11.25
CA LYS A 91 -5.28 17.67 -11.39
C LYS A 91 -4.40 17.46 -10.16
N ALA A 92 -4.14 18.51 -9.37
CA ALA A 92 -3.36 18.39 -8.15
C ALA A 92 -4.15 17.64 -7.07
N SER A 93 -5.43 17.99 -6.89
CA SER A 93 -6.35 17.31 -5.97
C SER A 93 -6.57 15.85 -6.37
N SER A 94 -6.76 15.56 -7.66
CA SER A 94 -6.88 14.16 -8.12
C SER A 94 -5.60 13.35 -7.90
N ARG A 95 -4.43 13.94 -8.14
CA ARG A 95 -3.15 13.29 -7.81
C ARG A 95 -3.05 13.00 -6.30
N GLY A 96 -3.43 13.95 -5.45
CA GLY A 96 -3.47 13.77 -4.00
C GLY A 96 -4.43 12.67 -3.60
N LEU A 97 -5.65 12.68 -4.15
CA LEU A 97 -6.69 11.70 -3.83
C LEU A 97 -6.27 10.30 -4.26
N PHE A 98 -5.68 10.16 -5.45
CA PHE A 98 -5.09 8.89 -5.88
C PHE A 98 -4.05 8.37 -4.89
N SER A 99 -3.10 9.23 -4.48
CA SER A 99 -2.04 8.84 -3.55
C SER A 99 -2.60 8.43 -2.19
N LEU A 100 -3.59 9.16 -1.69
CA LEU A 100 -4.29 8.79 -0.46
C LEU A 100 -4.98 7.43 -0.57
N LEU A 101 -5.66 7.15 -1.70
CA LEU A 101 -6.33 5.87 -1.91
C LEU A 101 -5.33 4.70 -2.05
N GLU A 102 -4.14 4.96 -2.59
CA GLU A 102 -3.03 3.99 -2.64
C GLU A 102 -2.48 3.74 -1.23
N GLU A 103 -2.23 4.80 -0.44
CA GLU A 103 -1.74 4.72 0.95
C GLU A 103 -2.75 4.05 1.89
N ALA A 104 -4.05 4.30 1.70
CA ALA A 104 -5.14 3.65 2.42
C ALA A 104 -5.37 2.19 1.99
N GLY A 105 -4.64 1.69 1.00
CA GLY A 105 -4.74 0.30 0.51
C GLY A 105 -5.98 0.01 -0.34
N ILE A 106 -6.77 1.04 -0.68
CA ILE A 106 -7.92 0.95 -1.60
C ILE A 106 -7.41 0.62 -3.00
N LEU A 107 -6.33 1.26 -3.46
CA LEU A 107 -5.68 0.98 -4.74
C LEU A 107 -4.37 0.23 -4.52
N ARG A 108 -4.21 -0.92 -5.18
CA ARG A 108 -2.95 -1.69 -5.14
C ARG A 108 -2.60 -2.16 -6.54
N TYR A 109 -1.38 -1.86 -6.99
CA TYR A 109 -0.89 -2.45 -8.23
C TYR A 109 -0.30 -3.84 -7.94
N GLN A 110 -0.84 -4.84 -8.61
CA GLN A 110 -0.41 -6.22 -8.53
C GLN A 110 0.31 -6.60 -9.83
N VAL A 111 1.22 -7.55 -9.71
CA VAL A 111 1.99 -8.10 -10.81
C VAL A 111 1.96 -9.62 -10.68
N ASP A 112 1.66 -10.32 -11.77
CA ASP A 112 1.89 -11.76 -11.82
C ASP A 112 3.38 -12.01 -12.07
N LEU A 113 4.05 -12.56 -11.06
CA LEU A 113 5.36 -13.19 -11.20
C LEU A 113 5.11 -14.69 -11.32
N SER A 114 5.54 -15.31 -12.43
CA SER A 114 5.46 -16.77 -12.55
C SER A 114 6.23 -17.42 -11.41
N ASP A 115 5.76 -18.57 -10.93
CA ASP A 115 6.51 -19.38 -9.96
C ASP A 115 7.87 -19.81 -10.55
N ASP A 116 7.96 -19.95 -11.87
CA ASP A 116 9.20 -20.25 -12.60
C ASP A 116 10.23 -19.10 -12.55
N ASP A 117 9.79 -17.88 -12.23
CA ASP A 117 10.62 -16.68 -12.17
C ASP A 117 11.11 -16.37 -10.75
N LYS A 118 10.61 -17.11 -9.76
CA LYS A 118 11.02 -16.96 -8.36
C LYS A 118 12.45 -17.48 -8.17
N GLY A 119 13.38 -16.56 -7.95
CA GLY A 119 14.81 -16.86 -7.74
C GLY A 119 15.70 -16.51 -8.93
N THR A 120 15.11 -16.07 -10.05
CA THR A 120 15.89 -15.51 -11.16
C THR A 120 16.46 -14.15 -10.74
N PRO A 121 17.78 -13.92 -10.88
CA PRO A 121 18.38 -12.63 -10.57
C PRO A 121 17.79 -11.53 -11.45
N LEU A 122 17.31 -10.45 -10.82
CA LEU A 122 16.90 -9.25 -11.54
C LEU A 122 18.16 -8.57 -12.10
N VAL A 123 18.29 -8.57 -13.42
CA VAL A 123 19.37 -7.86 -14.12
C VAL A 123 18.85 -6.49 -14.53
N TYR A 124 19.40 -5.44 -13.94
CA TYR A 124 19.09 -4.06 -14.30
C TYR A 124 20.05 -3.59 -15.39
N TYR A 125 19.51 -3.20 -16.54
CA TYR A 125 20.28 -2.59 -17.62
C TYR A 125 20.19 -1.07 -17.54
N ALA A 126 21.31 -0.36 -17.67
CA ALA A 126 21.24 1.09 -17.81
C ALA A 126 20.59 1.47 -19.17
N PRO A 127 19.98 2.66 -19.27
CA PRO A 127 19.38 3.11 -20.52
C PRO A 127 20.38 3.06 -21.69
N GLY A 128 20.08 2.26 -22.71
CA GLY A 128 20.93 2.10 -23.91
C GLY A 128 21.92 0.93 -23.89
N GLU A 129 22.05 0.22 -22.76
CA GLU A 129 22.93 -0.97 -22.67
C GLU A 129 22.21 -2.28 -23.01
N PHE A 130 20.87 -2.27 -23.06
CA PHE A 130 20.08 -3.46 -23.38
C PHE A 130 19.97 -3.68 -24.90
N SER A 131 20.34 -4.87 -25.37
CA SER A 131 20.08 -5.30 -26.74
C SER A 131 19.51 -6.72 -26.77
N TYR A 132 18.32 -6.87 -27.37
CA TYR A 132 17.64 -8.16 -27.59
C TYR A 132 18.50 -9.20 -28.32
N VAL A 133 19.55 -8.77 -29.02
CA VAL A 133 20.42 -9.63 -29.84
C VAL A 133 21.59 -10.20 -29.03
N THR A 134 22.05 -9.48 -28.01
CA THR A 134 23.28 -9.78 -27.25
C THR A 134 23.02 -10.20 -25.81
N ASP A 135 21.86 -9.84 -25.27
CA ASP A 135 21.47 -10.12 -23.89
C ASP A 135 20.27 -11.07 -23.88
N PRO A 136 20.47 -12.40 -23.83
CA PRO A 136 19.38 -13.38 -23.74
C PRO A 136 18.68 -13.38 -22.37
N GLY A 137 18.83 -12.30 -21.59
CA GLY A 137 18.11 -12.12 -20.34
C GLY A 137 16.60 -12.11 -20.60
N VAL A 138 15.84 -12.83 -19.77
CA VAL A 138 14.39 -12.80 -19.82
C VAL A 138 13.94 -11.38 -19.49
N ILE A 139 13.45 -10.63 -20.48
CA ILE A 139 12.71 -9.41 -20.18
C ILE A 139 11.42 -9.86 -19.53
N TYR A 140 11.34 -9.63 -18.23
CA TYR A 140 10.10 -9.78 -17.51
C TYR A 140 9.14 -8.69 -17.96
N HIS A 141 8.31 -9.00 -18.97
CA HIS A 141 7.07 -8.28 -19.21
C HIS A 141 6.09 -8.65 -18.11
N LEU A 142 6.27 -7.98 -16.97
CA LEU A 142 5.42 -8.11 -15.80
C LEU A 142 4.03 -7.55 -16.14
N GLU A 143 3.15 -8.44 -16.58
CA GLU A 143 1.74 -8.12 -16.72
C GLU A 143 1.17 -7.87 -15.31
N GLY A 144 0.60 -6.68 -15.15
CA GLY A 144 0.04 -6.25 -13.88
C GLY A 144 -1.33 -5.64 -14.03
N TRP A 145 -1.99 -5.47 -12.90
CA TRP A 145 -3.32 -4.88 -12.83
C TRP A 145 -3.45 -4.05 -11.58
N TRP A 146 -4.38 -3.11 -11.59
CA TRP A 146 -4.81 -2.43 -10.39
C TRP A 146 -5.93 -3.22 -9.72
N GLU A 147 -5.69 -3.64 -8.48
CA GLU A 147 -6.67 -4.20 -7.58
C GLU A 147 -7.32 -3.07 -6.76
N ILE A 148 -8.65 -3.07 -6.72
CA ILE A 148 -9.44 -2.04 -6.04
C ILE A 148 -10.21 -2.71 -4.90
N SER A 149 -9.89 -2.28 -3.69
CA SER A 149 -10.44 -2.77 -2.43
C SER A 149 -11.51 -1.80 -1.93
N THR A 150 -12.59 -2.32 -1.35
CA THR A 150 -13.65 -1.52 -0.70
C THR A 150 -13.75 -1.88 0.76
#